data_AF-A0A934DLI3-F1
#
_entry.id   AF-A0A934DLI3-F1
#
_cell.length_a   1.000
_cell.length_b   1.000
_cell.length_c   1.000
_cell.angle_alpha   90.00
_cell.angle_beta   90.00
_cell.angle_gamma   90.00
#
_symmetry.space_group_name_H-M   'P 1'
#
loop_
_entity.id
_entity.type
_entity.pdbx_description
1 polymer ?
#
loop_
_entity_poly.entity_id
_entity_poly.type
_entity_poly.pdbx_seq_one_letter_code
_entity_poly.pdbx_strand_id
1 'polypeptide(L)'
;MSTLYVVATPIGNLEDLTPRAARILGEVPVVAAESLARGKKLLSHLGLKGKRVISCREANRRRAAAQVVQALEEGHDVALISDAGTPGVSDPGVAVVQAVAASGHRLCPVAGPSALAASLSVAGLPGAPLVFLGFAPAKPGARKKLLERAASTGWTFALFEAPHRLAETAAGLVEVVGGERPVVMARELTKLHEEVVHTTCQELAELARSNQARGEITLVVAGGPSQEVEQEQAGQVGRLLAQGMQEGQPPSRLAKQVAQQTGQPREAVYRRLLELKQARPEQGSATRTEPVESSGAIKCDDDVLQCQLEVNNSLGLHARVAARIAETVQRYDCQVVLCKDGLEADGASVLSILALDAPLGSLITVQAKGKAARQALQALEGLFAGSFGEN
;
A
#
# COMPACT_ATOMS: atom_id res chain seq x y z
N MET A 1 17.63 -11.62 -31.78
CA MET A 1 17.76 -11.75 -30.31
C MET A 1 16.50 -12.42 -29.82
N SER A 2 16.64 -13.59 -29.20
CA SER A 2 15.53 -14.41 -28.70
C SER A 2 14.88 -13.77 -27.47
N THR A 3 13.61 -14.12 -27.23
CA THR A 3 12.76 -13.57 -26.16
C THR A 3 12.24 -14.68 -25.26
N LEU A 4 12.30 -14.45 -23.94
CA LEU A 4 11.49 -15.19 -22.97
C LEU A 4 10.14 -14.48 -22.80
N TYR A 5 9.08 -15.15 -23.20
CA TYR A 5 7.70 -14.73 -22.95
C TYR A 5 7.24 -15.28 -21.60
N VAL A 6 6.85 -14.41 -20.68
CA VAL A 6 6.27 -14.80 -19.39
C VAL A 6 4.76 -14.81 -19.55
N VAL A 7 4.17 -16.00 -19.68
CA VAL A 7 2.79 -16.19 -20.14
C VAL A 7 1.88 -16.59 -18.99
N ALA A 8 0.96 -15.71 -18.63
CA ALA A 8 -0.09 -16.02 -17.66
C ALA A 8 -1.05 -17.09 -18.22
N THR A 9 -1.39 -18.07 -17.38
CA THR A 9 -2.30 -19.17 -17.69
C THR A 9 -3.59 -19.07 -16.87
N PRO A 10 -4.69 -19.69 -17.33
CA PRO A 10 -5.93 -19.84 -16.56
C PRO A 10 -5.73 -20.26 -15.10
N ILE A 11 -6.55 -19.71 -14.21
CA ILE A 11 -6.59 -20.09 -12.78
C ILE A 11 -7.71 -21.10 -12.45
N GLY A 12 -8.53 -21.45 -13.44
CA GLY A 12 -9.64 -22.38 -13.25
C GLY A 12 -10.46 -22.57 -14.52
N ASN A 13 -10.76 -21.49 -15.23
CA ASN A 13 -11.49 -21.51 -16.49
C ASN A 13 -10.57 -21.36 -17.72
N LEU A 14 -10.66 -22.29 -18.68
CA LEU A 14 -9.88 -22.22 -19.92
C LEU A 14 -10.24 -21.02 -20.80
N GLU A 15 -11.45 -20.46 -20.64
CA GLU A 15 -11.88 -19.25 -21.35
C GLU A 15 -11.08 -18.00 -20.95
N ASP A 16 -10.42 -18.02 -19.78
CA ASP A 16 -9.60 -16.89 -19.31
C ASP A 16 -8.24 -16.80 -20.02
N LEU A 17 -7.89 -17.80 -20.85
CA LEU A 17 -6.65 -17.76 -21.61
C LEU A 17 -6.75 -16.67 -22.69
N THR A 18 -5.85 -15.69 -22.64
CA THR A 18 -5.89 -14.59 -23.60
C THR A 18 -5.53 -15.05 -25.02
N PRO A 19 -6.11 -14.45 -26.08
CA PRO A 19 -5.73 -14.76 -27.47
C PRO A 19 -4.24 -14.55 -27.73
N ARG A 20 -3.61 -13.57 -27.07
CA ARG A 20 -2.17 -13.32 -27.17
C ARG A 20 -1.35 -14.45 -26.54
N ALA A 21 -1.77 -14.98 -25.38
CA ALA A 21 -1.13 -16.13 -24.76
C ALA A 21 -1.21 -17.36 -25.66
N ALA A 22 -2.39 -17.67 -26.21
CA ALA A 22 -2.58 -18.78 -27.15
C ALA A 22 -1.69 -18.65 -28.39
N ARG A 23 -1.64 -17.47 -29.01
CA ARG A 23 -0.78 -17.18 -30.17
C ARG A 23 0.70 -17.40 -29.86
N ILE A 24 1.20 -16.81 -28.78
CA ILE A 24 2.61 -16.93 -28.39
C ILE A 24 2.97 -18.37 -28.08
N LEU A 25 2.12 -19.09 -27.34
CA LEU A 25 2.32 -20.52 -27.09
C LEU A 25 2.36 -21.32 -28.39
N GLY A 26 1.63 -20.92 -29.42
CA GLY A 26 1.67 -21.48 -30.77
C GLY A 26 2.97 -21.20 -31.52
N GLU A 27 3.49 -19.98 -31.42
CA GLU A 27 4.69 -19.50 -32.14
C GLU A 27 6.00 -20.04 -31.55
N VAL A 28 6.14 -20.13 -30.22
CA VAL A 28 7.41 -20.51 -29.60
C VAL A 28 7.73 -22.01 -29.77
N PRO A 29 8.98 -22.39 -30.07
CA PRO A 29 9.39 -23.79 -30.15
C PRO A 29 9.55 -24.48 -28.79
N VAL A 30 9.80 -23.72 -27.72
CA VAL A 30 10.11 -24.24 -26.38
C VAL A 30 9.17 -23.65 -25.33
N VAL A 31 8.67 -24.49 -24.42
CA VAL A 31 7.86 -24.08 -23.27
C VAL A 31 8.51 -24.54 -21.98
N ALA A 32 8.83 -23.63 -21.07
CA ALA A 32 9.17 -23.95 -19.70
C ALA A 32 7.90 -23.95 -18.84
N ALA A 33 7.55 -25.09 -18.27
CA ALA A 33 6.33 -25.27 -17.49
C ALA A 33 6.63 -25.78 -16.07
N GLU A 34 5.93 -25.24 -15.08
CA GLU A 34 6.02 -25.72 -13.69
C GLU A 34 5.70 -27.21 -13.57
N SER A 35 4.46 -27.60 -13.88
CA SER A 35 4.07 -28.99 -14.07
C SER A 35 4.05 -29.36 -15.55
N LEU A 36 4.83 -30.39 -15.90
CA LEU A 36 4.74 -31.01 -17.22
C LEU A 36 3.33 -31.52 -17.54
N ALA A 37 2.61 -32.03 -16.53
CA ALA A 37 1.27 -32.58 -16.74
C ALA A 37 0.27 -31.47 -17.09
N ARG A 38 0.25 -30.38 -16.31
CA ARG A 38 -0.66 -29.25 -16.57
C ARG A 38 -0.28 -28.49 -17.84
N GLY A 39 1.01 -28.22 -18.04
CA GLY A 39 1.51 -27.60 -19.26
C GLY A 39 1.13 -28.39 -20.52
N LYS A 40 1.33 -29.72 -20.52
CA LYS A 40 0.89 -30.57 -21.65
C LYS A 40 -0.62 -30.58 -21.84
N LYS A 41 -1.41 -30.55 -20.76
CA LYS A 41 -2.88 -30.47 -20.86
C LYS A 41 -3.32 -29.16 -21.53
N LEU A 42 -2.75 -28.02 -21.13
CA LEU A 42 -3.01 -26.72 -21.74
C LEU A 42 -2.62 -26.71 -23.22
N LEU A 43 -1.41 -27.16 -23.56
CA LEU A 43 -0.95 -27.25 -24.95
C LEU A 43 -1.86 -28.16 -25.80
N SER A 44 -2.29 -29.29 -25.24
CA SER A 44 -3.20 -30.21 -25.93
C SER A 44 -4.57 -29.59 -26.18
N HIS A 45 -5.11 -28.82 -25.23
CA HIS A 45 -6.36 -28.08 -25.39
C HIS A 45 -6.27 -27.05 -26.54
N LEU A 46 -5.11 -26.43 -26.73
CA LEU A 46 -4.84 -25.51 -27.84
C LEU A 46 -4.52 -26.21 -29.17
N GLY A 47 -4.57 -27.55 -29.22
CA GLY A 47 -4.17 -28.31 -30.41
C GLY A 47 -2.66 -28.30 -30.71
N LEU A 48 -1.84 -27.81 -29.77
CA LEU A 48 -0.39 -27.66 -29.92
C LEU A 48 0.33 -28.96 -29.51
N LYS A 49 0.83 -29.71 -30.50
CA LYS A 49 1.55 -30.98 -30.31
C LYS A 49 3.03 -30.82 -30.62
N GLY A 50 3.87 -31.71 -30.06
CA GLY A 50 5.29 -31.83 -30.43
C GLY A 50 6.24 -30.76 -29.87
N LYS A 51 5.77 -29.82 -29.05
CA LYS A 51 6.63 -28.79 -28.45
C LYS A 51 7.61 -29.38 -27.44
N ARG A 52 8.84 -28.86 -27.41
CA ARG A 52 9.83 -29.17 -26.38
C ARG A 52 9.39 -28.52 -25.07
N VAL A 53 9.20 -29.31 -24.01
CA VAL A 53 8.78 -28.80 -22.69
C VAL A 53 9.89 -28.99 -21.66
N ILE A 54 10.35 -27.91 -21.06
CA ILE A 54 11.30 -27.88 -19.94
C ILE A 54 10.49 -27.88 -18.64
N SER A 55 10.82 -28.75 -17.69
CA SER A 55 10.15 -28.76 -16.37
C SER A 55 10.82 -27.79 -15.41
N CYS A 56 10.09 -26.79 -14.94
CA CYS A 56 10.56 -25.77 -14.02
C CYS A 56 9.83 -25.86 -12.67
N ARG A 57 10.17 -26.86 -11.86
CA ARG A 57 9.65 -27.03 -10.50
C ARG A 57 10.55 -26.35 -9.48
N GLU A 58 10.02 -26.09 -8.30
CA GLU A 58 10.79 -25.50 -7.20
C GLU A 58 12.11 -26.24 -6.91
N ALA A 59 12.08 -27.58 -6.92
CA ALA A 59 13.24 -28.43 -6.65
C ALA A 59 14.34 -28.38 -7.74
N ASN A 60 14.00 -28.03 -8.99
CA ASN A 60 14.94 -28.03 -10.11
C ASN A 60 15.10 -26.65 -10.77
N ARG A 61 14.56 -25.59 -10.17
CA ARG A 61 14.48 -24.23 -10.74
C ARG A 61 15.78 -23.70 -11.31
N ARG A 62 16.93 -23.96 -10.67
CA ARG A 62 18.26 -23.55 -11.15
C ARG A 62 18.66 -24.25 -12.44
N ARG A 63 18.44 -25.58 -12.51
CA ARG A 63 18.71 -26.37 -13.72
C ARG A 63 17.77 -25.98 -14.85
N ALA A 64 16.48 -25.76 -14.54
CA ALA A 64 15.50 -25.31 -15.53
C ALA A 64 15.87 -23.93 -16.09
N ALA A 65 16.26 -22.99 -15.24
CA ALA A 65 16.73 -21.67 -15.65
C ALA A 65 17.93 -21.75 -16.61
N ALA A 66 18.93 -22.58 -16.31
CA ALA A 66 20.07 -22.80 -17.20
C ALA A 66 19.64 -23.37 -18.56
N GLN A 67 18.70 -24.34 -18.59
CA GLN A 67 18.17 -24.90 -19.83
C GLN A 67 17.38 -23.87 -20.66
N VAL A 68 16.69 -22.94 -20.00
CA VAL A 68 15.97 -21.85 -20.67
C VAL A 68 16.95 -20.85 -21.27
N VAL A 69 17.97 -20.43 -20.52
CA VAL A 69 19.03 -19.54 -21.02
C VAL A 69 19.73 -20.17 -22.22
N GLN A 70 20.09 -21.46 -22.13
CA GLN A 70 20.70 -22.18 -23.25
C GLN A 70 19.80 -22.17 -24.50
N ALA A 71 18.49 -22.42 -24.36
CA ALA A 71 17.57 -22.38 -25.49
C ALA A 71 17.50 -20.98 -26.14
N LEU A 72 17.55 -19.93 -25.31
CA LEU A 72 17.59 -18.56 -25.80
C LEU A 72 18.92 -18.26 -26.52
N GLU A 73 20.06 -18.73 -26.01
CA GLU A 73 21.39 -18.62 -26.65
C GLU A 73 21.43 -19.34 -28.01
N GLU A 74 20.74 -20.47 -28.13
CA GLU A 74 20.52 -21.22 -29.38
C GLU A 74 19.60 -20.47 -30.37
N GLY A 75 19.08 -19.29 -30.00
CA GLY A 75 18.23 -18.45 -30.85
C GLY A 75 16.74 -18.80 -30.79
N HIS A 76 16.32 -19.67 -29.87
CA HIS A 76 14.92 -20.05 -29.72
C HIS A 76 14.17 -19.13 -28.77
N ASP A 77 13.00 -18.66 -29.19
CA ASP A 77 12.05 -18.04 -28.27
C ASP A 77 11.48 -19.10 -27.30
N VAL A 78 11.26 -18.70 -26.05
CA VAL A 78 10.79 -19.59 -24.98
C VAL A 78 9.57 -18.97 -24.32
N ALA A 79 8.52 -19.75 -24.05
CA ALA A 79 7.43 -19.34 -23.15
C ALA A 79 7.60 -19.97 -21.77
N LEU A 80 7.56 -19.16 -20.71
CA LEU A 80 7.46 -19.60 -19.32
C LEU A 80 6.00 -19.58 -18.88
N ILE A 81 5.50 -20.70 -18.36
CA ILE A 81 4.16 -20.86 -17.78
C ILE A 81 4.24 -21.48 -16.38
N SER A 82 3.33 -21.07 -15.49
CA SER A 82 3.07 -21.69 -14.19
C SER A 82 1.88 -22.65 -14.28
N ASP A 83 1.63 -23.39 -13.21
CA ASP A 83 0.47 -24.29 -13.13
C ASP A 83 -0.86 -23.54 -13.27
N ALA A 84 -0.91 -22.31 -12.78
CA ALA A 84 -2.03 -21.39 -12.86
C ALA A 84 -1.54 -19.94 -12.67
N GLY A 85 -2.22 -18.99 -13.32
CA GLY A 85 -2.01 -17.56 -13.11
C GLY A 85 -0.74 -17.02 -13.76
N THR A 86 -0.18 -15.97 -13.17
CA THR A 86 0.97 -15.24 -13.71
C THR A 86 2.29 -15.80 -13.16
N PRO A 87 3.22 -16.30 -14.02
CA PRO A 87 4.49 -16.85 -13.55
C PRO A 87 5.36 -15.80 -12.84
N GLY A 88 6.09 -16.24 -11.83
CA GLY A 88 6.97 -15.41 -10.99
C GLY A 88 6.27 -14.68 -9.83
N VAL A 89 4.97 -14.85 -9.64
CA VAL A 89 4.23 -14.19 -8.53
C VAL A 89 4.25 -15.03 -7.25
N SER A 90 4.03 -16.34 -7.36
CA SER A 90 4.05 -17.27 -6.21
C SER A 90 4.39 -18.70 -6.64
N ASP A 91 5.37 -18.79 -7.54
CA ASP A 91 5.78 -20.01 -8.24
C ASP A 91 7.29 -19.93 -8.56
N PRO A 92 7.93 -21.02 -9.04
CA PRO A 92 9.39 -21.06 -9.23
C PRO A 92 9.90 -20.20 -10.40
N GLY A 93 9.02 -19.57 -11.19
CA GLY A 93 9.35 -18.82 -12.39
C GLY A 93 10.31 -17.64 -12.18
N VAL A 94 10.35 -17.09 -10.96
CA VAL A 94 11.25 -15.96 -10.61
C VAL A 94 12.72 -16.30 -10.89
N ALA A 95 13.14 -17.54 -10.63
CA ALA A 95 14.52 -17.95 -10.85
C ALA A 95 14.90 -17.99 -12.35
N VAL A 96 13.92 -18.32 -13.21
CA VAL A 96 14.11 -18.31 -14.67
C VAL A 96 14.21 -16.89 -15.17
N VAL A 97 13.28 -16.02 -14.76
CA VAL A 97 13.27 -14.60 -15.16
C VAL A 97 14.56 -13.91 -14.73
N GLN A 98 15.05 -14.16 -13.51
CA GLN A 98 16.32 -13.63 -13.02
C GLN A 98 17.51 -14.08 -13.86
N ALA A 99 17.60 -15.38 -14.19
CA ALA A 99 18.70 -15.91 -15.00
C ALA A 99 18.70 -15.31 -16.41
N VAL A 100 17.52 -15.15 -17.02
CA VAL A 100 17.37 -14.57 -18.36
C VAL A 100 17.66 -13.07 -18.37
N ALA A 101 17.26 -12.33 -17.33
CA ALA A 101 17.65 -10.94 -17.17
C ALA A 101 19.18 -10.79 -17.07
N ALA A 102 19.82 -11.65 -16.29
CA ALA A 102 21.27 -11.63 -16.08
C ALA A 102 22.07 -11.99 -17.35
N SER A 103 21.53 -12.81 -18.25
CA SER A 103 22.14 -13.12 -19.54
C SER A 103 21.84 -12.08 -20.63
N GLY A 104 21.11 -11.01 -20.30
CA GLY A 104 20.84 -9.89 -21.21
C GLY A 104 19.81 -10.18 -22.30
N HIS A 105 19.13 -11.34 -22.25
CA HIS A 105 18.07 -11.67 -23.21
C HIS A 105 16.78 -10.87 -22.95
N ARG A 106 15.94 -10.75 -23.99
CA ARG A 106 14.70 -9.98 -23.89
C ARG A 106 13.67 -10.72 -23.03
N LEU A 107 13.08 -10.00 -22.08
CA LEU A 107 11.91 -10.43 -21.32
C LEU A 107 10.65 -9.78 -21.88
N CYS A 108 9.59 -10.55 -22.08
CA CYS A 108 8.30 -10.03 -22.55
C CYS A 108 7.15 -10.56 -21.68
N PRO A 109 6.53 -9.71 -20.82
CA PRO A 109 5.33 -10.13 -20.10
C PRO A 109 4.15 -10.26 -21.07
N VAL A 110 3.38 -11.33 -20.89
CA VAL A 110 2.09 -11.54 -21.55
C VAL A 110 1.03 -11.54 -20.47
N ALA A 111 0.33 -10.41 -20.39
CA ALA A 111 -0.74 -10.19 -19.42
C ALA A 111 -1.84 -11.26 -19.55
N GLY A 112 -2.47 -11.57 -18.42
CA GLY A 112 -3.52 -12.56 -18.33
C GLY A 112 -3.94 -12.81 -16.88
N PRO A 113 -4.54 -13.98 -16.60
CA PRO A 113 -5.20 -14.25 -15.32
C PRO A 113 -4.27 -14.17 -14.11
N SER A 114 -4.81 -13.66 -13.00
CA SER A 114 -4.14 -13.58 -11.71
C SER A 114 -5.17 -13.71 -10.59
N ALA A 115 -5.02 -14.73 -9.74
CA ALA A 115 -5.92 -14.95 -8.61
C ALA A 115 -5.92 -13.76 -7.63
N LEU A 116 -4.77 -13.11 -7.46
CA LEU A 116 -4.65 -11.90 -6.64
C LEU A 116 -5.48 -10.76 -7.22
N ALA A 117 -5.30 -10.44 -8.51
CA ALA A 117 -6.01 -9.34 -9.15
C ALA A 117 -7.52 -9.60 -9.20
N ALA A 118 -7.93 -10.82 -9.53
CA ALA A 118 -9.33 -11.23 -9.53
C ALA A 118 -9.95 -11.08 -8.13
N SER A 119 -9.28 -11.57 -7.08
CA SER A 119 -9.76 -11.45 -5.70
C SER A 119 -9.92 -9.98 -5.27
N LEU A 120 -8.94 -9.13 -5.56
CA LEU A 120 -9.02 -7.70 -5.23
C LEU A 120 -10.16 -6.98 -5.95
N SER A 121 -10.42 -7.36 -7.21
CA SER A 121 -11.48 -6.72 -8.01
C SER A 121 -12.89 -6.93 -7.45
N VAL A 122 -13.08 -8.00 -6.66
CA VAL A 122 -14.36 -8.34 -6.03
C VAL A 122 -14.36 -8.14 -4.51
N ALA A 123 -13.25 -7.69 -3.92
CA ALA A 123 -13.11 -7.59 -2.46
C ALA A 123 -13.80 -6.38 -1.83
N GLY A 124 -14.10 -5.33 -2.61
CA GLY A 124 -14.66 -4.09 -2.06
C GLY A 124 -13.77 -3.38 -1.02
N LEU A 125 -12.50 -3.77 -0.90
CA LEU A 125 -11.50 -3.18 -0.01
C LEU A 125 -10.54 -2.29 -0.81
N PRO A 126 -9.90 -1.28 -0.19
CA PRO A 126 -8.89 -0.47 -0.85
C PRO A 126 -7.78 -1.33 -1.45
N GLY A 127 -7.61 -1.26 -2.77
CA GLY A 127 -6.64 -2.08 -3.53
C GLY A 127 -5.24 -1.46 -3.64
N ALA A 128 -5.05 -0.22 -3.19
CA ALA A 128 -3.77 0.46 -3.17
C ALA A 128 -3.72 1.50 -2.03
N PRO A 129 -2.64 1.56 -1.23
CA PRO A 129 -1.54 0.60 -1.21
C PRO A 129 -1.98 -0.81 -0.76
N LEU A 130 -1.27 -1.84 -1.22
CA LEU A 130 -1.55 -3.25 -0.92
C LEU A 130 -0.24 -3.98 -0.60
N VAL A 131 -0.29 -4.87 0.40
CA VAL A 131 0.79 -5.82 0.67
C VAL A 131 0.37 -7.22 0.23
N PHE A 132 1.06 -7.80 -0.76
CA PHE A 132 0.87 -9.21 -1.12
C PHE A 132 1.91 -10.10 -0.45
N LEU A 133 1.44 -11.13 0.27
CA LEU A 133 2.27 -11.98 1.12
C LEU A 133 2.67 -13.31 0.47
N GLY A 134 2.11 -13.65 -0.69
CA GLY A 134 2.21 -15.00 -1.23
C GLY A 134 1.49 -16.00 -0.33
N PHE A 135 2.08 -17.18 -0.13
CA PHE A 135 1.54 -18.19 0.79
C PHE A 135 1.96 -17.98 2.23
N ALA A 136 1.03 -18.17 3.17
CA ALA A 136 1.38 -18.15 4.59
C ALA A 136 2.40 -19.27 4.94
N PRO A 137 3.39 -18.98 5.82
CA PRO A 137 4.30 -19.98 6.34
C PRO A 137 3.57 -21.11 7.07
N ALA A 138 4.05 -22.34 6.91
CA ALA A 138 3.50 -23.49 7.63
C ALA A 138 3.74 -23.39 9.15
N LYS A 139 4.93 -22.91 9.56
CA LYS A 139 5.32 -22.78 10.97
C LYS A 139 4.51 -21.68 11.65
N PRO A 140 3.80 -21.95 12.76
CA PRO A 140 2.93 -20.96 13.42
C PRO A 140 3.64 -19.64 13.77
N GLY A 141 4.82 -19.71 14.40
CA GLY A 141 5.57 -18.50 14.77
C GLY A 141 6.05 -17.68 13.57
N ALA A 142 6.35 -18.31 12.43
CA ALA A 142 6.73 -17.60 11.21
C ALA A 142 5.51 -16.95 10.55
N ARG A 143 4.36 -17.64 10.56
CA ARG A 143 3.09 -17.11 10.06
C ARG A 143 2.63 -15.90 10.87
N LYS A 144 2.61 -16.01 12.20
CA LYS A 144 2.26 -14.89 13.09
C LYS A 144 3.12 -13.65 12.81
N LYS A 145 4.44 -13.81 12.76
CA LYS A 145 5.37 -12.70 12.44
C LYS A 145 5.11 -12.07 11.08
N LEU A 146 4.77 -12.86 10.07
CA LEU A 146 4.43 -12.35 8.74
C LEU A 146 3.14 -11.52 8.79
N LEU A 147 2.11 -12.02 9.47
CA LEU A 147 0.84 -11.31 9.64
C LEU A 147 1.01 -10.02 10.44
N GLU A 148 1.79 -10.04 11.53
CA GLU A 148 2.10 -8.85 12.35
C GLU A 148 2.79 -7.77 11.51
N ARG A 149 3.75 -8.17 10.67
CA ARG A 149 4.44 -7.24 9.76
C ARG A 149 3.51 -6.67 8.69
N ALA A 150 2.56 -7.46 8.19
CA ALA A 150 1.58 -6.99 7.23
C ALA A 150 0.63 -5.98 7.89
N ALA A 151 0.10 -6.34 9.07
CA ALA A 151 -0.80 -5.51 9.85
C ALA A 151 -0.19 -4.16 10.24
N SER A 152 1.11 -4.13 10.59
CA SER A 152 1.79 -2.89 11.00
C SER A 152 1.92 -1.85 9.88
N THR A 153 1.71 -2.23 8.62
CA THR A 153 1.68 -1.28 7.50
C THR A 153 0.42 -0.42 7.47
N GLY A 154 -0.66 -0.86 8.15
CA GLY A 154 -1.97 -0.23 8.07
C GLY A 154 -2.68 -0.44 6.73
N TRP A 155 -2.05 -1.05 5.72
CA TRP A 155 -2.63 -1.26 4.41
C TRP A 155 -3.40 -2.57 4.30
N THR A 156 -4.31 -2.64 3.33
CA THR A 156 -4.89 -3.92 2.91
C THR A 156 -3.77 -4.89 2.58
N PHE A 157 -3.93 -6.15 2.96
CA PHE A 157 -2.99 -7.19 2.56
C PHE A 157 -3.71 -8.43 2.06
N ALA A 158 -3.05 -9.13 1.14
CA ALA A 158 -3.60 -10.34 0.54
C ALA A 158 -2.61 -11.50 0.63
N LEU A 159 -3.15 -12.70 0.78
CA LEU A 159 -2.37 -13.94 0.86
C LEU A 159 -3.11 -15.10 0.20
N PHE A 160 -2.33 -16.03 -0.35
CA PHE A 160 -2.83 -17.34 -0.75
C PHE A 160 -2.80 -18.28 0.44
N GLU A 161 -3.80 -19.15 0.52
CA GLU A 161 -3.87 -20.17 1.56
C GLU A 161 -4.27 -21.53 1.02
N ALA A 162 -3.59 -22.56 1.52
CA ALA A 162 -3.98 -23.93 1.30
C ALA A 162 -5.16 -24.28 2.22
N PRO A 163 -6.22 -24.96 1.74
CA PRO A 163 -7.45 -25.14 2.51
C PRO A 163 -7.25 -25.82 3.87
N HIS A 164 -6.35 -26.80 3.93
CA HIS A 164 -6.03 -27.52 5.16
C HIS A 164 -5.30 -26.68 6.22
N ARG A 165 -4.92 -25.43 5.88
CA ARG A 165 -4.28 -24.46 6.80
C ARG A 165 -5.15 -23.24 7.08
N LEU A 166 -6.34 -23.17 6.49
CA LEU A 166 -7.21 -22.00 6.60
C LEU A 166 -7.57 -21.71 8.06
N ALA A 167 -7.85 -22.75 8.85
CA ALA A 167 -8.22 -22.61 10.25
C ALA A 167 -7.09 -21.98 11.07
N GLU A 168 -5.85 -22.42 10.89
CA GLU A 168 -4.71 -21.87 11.63
C GLU A 168 -4.28 -20.48 11.14
N THR A 169 -4.58 -20.13 9.90
CA THR A 169 -4.36 -18.78 9.37
C THR A 169 -5.45 -17.82 9.85
N ALA A 170 -6.72 -18.22 9.82
CA ALA A 170 -7.83 -17.42 10.34
C ALA A 170 -7.68 -17.16 11.84
N ALA A 171 -7.28 -18.16 12.63
CA ALA A 171 -6.97 -17.96 14.05
C ALA A 171 -5.82 -16.95 14.27
N GLY A 172 -4.77 -17.02 13.44
CA GLY A 172 -3.67 -16.06 13.48
C GLY A 172 -4.09 -14.65 13.09
N LEU A 173 -5.04 -14.49 12.16
CA LEU A 173 -5.62 -13.19 11.81
C LEU A 173 -6.38 -12.61 12.99
N VAL A 174 -7.26 -13.38 13.64
CA VAL A 174 -7.98 -12.91 14.84
C VAL A 174 -7.02 -12.43 15.92
N GLU A 175 -5.94 -13.18 16.17
CA GLU A 175 -4.92 -12.82 17.16
C GLU A 175 -4.18 -11.51 16.81
N VAL A 176 -3.87 -11.29 15.53
CA VAL A 176 -2.99 -10.19 15.09
C VAL A 176 -3.75 -8.91 14.75
N VAL A 177 -4.87 -9.01 14.01
CA VAL A 177 -5.62 -7.85 13.51
C VAL A 177 -6.95 -7.62 14.22
N GLY A 178 -7.36 -8.56 15.10
CA GLY A 178 -8.62 -8.53 15.82
C GLY A 178 -9.77 -9.21 15.07
N GLY A 179 -10.76 -9.70 15.82
CA GLY A 179 -11.89 -10.46 15.27
C GLY A 179 -12.77 -9.66 14.29
N GLU A 180 -13.01 -8.39 14.58
CA GLU A 180 -13.88 -7.51 13.78
C GLU A 180 -13.25 -7.02 12.48
N ARG A 181 -11.97 -7.34 12.22
CA ARG A 181 -11.30 -6.87 11.00
C ARG A 181 -11.99 -7.47 9.77
N PRO A 182 -12.46 -6.65 8.80
CA PRO A 182 -13.03 -7.16 7.57
C PRO A 182 -12.03 -7.99 6.77
N VAL A 183 -12.50 -9.11 6.23
CA VAL A 183 -11.74 -9.99 5.35
C VAL A 183 -12.65 -10.54 4.26
N VAL A 184 -12.10 -10.68 3.05
CA VAL A 184 -12.75 -11.35 1.94
C VAL A 184 -12.02 -12.65 1.66
N MET A 185 -12.76 -13.76 1.68
CA MET A 185 -12.28 -15.06 1.22
C MET A 185 -12.79 -15.29 -0.20
N ALA A 186 -11.87 -15.35 -1.16
CA ALA A 186 -12.15 -15.79 -2.52
C ALA A 186 -11.65 -17.22 -2.69
N ARG A 187 -12.56 -18.13 -3.05
CA ARG A 187 -12.31 -19.57 -3.14
C ARG A 187 -12.69 -20.08 -4.52
N GLU A 188 -11.83 -20.92 -5.09
CA GLU A 188 -12.08 -21.58 -6.39
C GLU A 188 -12.47 -20.59 -7.51
N LEU A 189 -11.85 -19.40 -7.52
CA LEU A 189 -12.11 -18.37 -8.52
C LEU A 189 -12.00 -18.94 -9.95
N THR A 190 -12.95 -18.57 -10.78
CA THR A 190 -13.20 -18.98 -12.17
C THR A 190 -13.61 -20.45 -12.34
N LYS A 191 -13.75 -21.23 -11.26
CA LYS A 191 -14.15 -22.65 -11.34
C LYS A 191 -15.65 -22.81 -11.08
N LEU A 192 -16.16 -24.03 -11.26
CA LEU A 192 -17.58 -24.36 -11.07
C LEU A 192 -18.12 -24.02 -9.67
N HIS A 193 -17.26 -24.06 -8.65
CA HIS A 193 -17.61 -23.80 -7.25
C HIS A 193 -16.99 -22.49 -6.73
N GLU A 194 -16.89 -21.48 -7.61
CA GLU A 194 -16.45 -20.14 -7.23
C GLU A 194 -17.29 -19.59 -6.06
N GLU A 195 -16.61 -19.04 -5.06
CA GLU A 195 -17.25 -18.45 -3.89
C GLU A 195 -16.45 -17.23 -3.42
N VAL A 196 -17.15 -16.13 -3.16
CA VAL A 196 -16.58 -14.91 -2.57
C VAL A 196 -17.37 -14.57 -1.31
N VAL A 197 -16.71 -14.65 -0.15
CA VAL A 197 -17.34 -14.40 1.15
C VAL A 197 -16.75 -13.13 1.75
N HIS A 198 -17.58 -12.10 1.91
CA HIS A 198 -17.26 -10.90 2.68
C HIS A 198 -17.68 -11.12 4.13
N THR A 199 -16.73 -11.03 5.05
CA THR A 199 -16.92 -11.46 6.45
C THR A 199 -15.93 -10.75 7.37
N THR A 200 -15.93 -11.10 8.65
CA THR A 200 -14.92 -10.67 9.63
C THR A 200 -13.89 -11.76 9.88
N CYS A 201 -12.74 -11.41 10.46
CA CYS A 201 -11.71 -12.41 10.82
C CYS A 201 -12.25 -13.46 11.80
N GLN A 202 -13.15 -13.06 12.71
CA GLN A 202 -13.79 -13.95 13.67
C GLN A 202 -14.69 -14.98 12.98
N GLU A 203 -15.59 -14.51 12.12
CA GLU A 203 -16.51 -15.36 11.35
C GLU A 203 -15.75 -16.29 10.39
N LEU A 204 -14.67 -15.80 9.75
CA LEU A 204 -13.78 -16.63 8.94
C LEU A 204 -13.16 -17.77 9.75
N ALA A 205 -12.74 -17.51 11.00
CA ALA A 205 -12.19 -18.54 11.87
C ALA A 205 -13.23 -19.58 12.31
N GLU A 206 -14.50 -19.22 12.36
CA GLU A 206 -15.62 -20.14 12.63
C GLU A 206 -15.97 -20.98 11.40
N LEU A 207 -16.03 -20.34 10.22
CA LEU A 207 -16.22 -21.01 8.93
C LEU A 207 -15.12 -22.04 8.67
N ALA A 208 -13.86 -21.68 8.93
CA ALA A 208 -12.71 -22.54 8.70
C ALA A 208 -12.67 -23.77 9.62
N ARG A 209 -13.30 -23.71 10.80
CA ARG A 209 -13.40 -24.85 11.74
C ARG A 209 -14.53 -25.81 11.39
N SER A 210 -15.64 -25.29 10.88
CA SER A 210 -16.84 -26.08 10.57
C SER A 210 -16.79 -26.74 9.19
N ASN A 211 -16.00 -26.19 8.27
CA ASN A 211 -15.92 -26.67 6.91
C ASN A 211 -14.57 -27.35 6.63
N GLN A 212 -14.58 -28.53 6.02
CA GLN A 212 -13.38 -29.05 5.38
C GLN A 212 -13.13 -28.20 4.14
N ALA A 213 -12.45 -27.07 4.30
CA ALA A 213 -12.11 -26.22 3.18
C ALA A 213 -11.40 -27.07 2.11
N ARG A 214 -11.83 -26.92 0.85
CA ARG A 214 -11.24 -27.54 -0.34
C ARG A 214 -11.04 -26.46 -1.40
N GLY A 215 -10.09 -26.68 -2.30
CA GLY A 215 -9.80 -25.80 -3.42
C GLY A 215 -8.58 -24.90 -3.23
N GLU A 216 -8.58 -23.77 -3.93
CA GLU A 216 -7.57 -22.72 -3.83
C GLU A 216 -8.21 -21.47 -3.22
N ILE A 217 -7.53 -20.85 -2.24
CA ILE A 217 -8.08 -19.76 -1.46
C ILE A 217 -7.16 -18.55 -1.53
N THR A 218 -7.74 -17.38 -1.75
CA THR A 218 -7.11 -16.07 -1.54
C THR A 218 -7.87 -15.35 -0.44
N LEU A 219 -7.14 -14.82 0.53
CA LEU A 219 -7.68 -13.94 1.56
C LEU A 219 -7.25 -12.51 1.27
N VAL A 220 -8.18 -11.56 1.33
CA VAL A 220 -7.93 -10.12 1.26
C VAL A 220 -8.38 -9.51 2.58
N VAL A 221 -7.44 -9.07 3.41
CA VAL A 221 -7.69 -8.55 4.76
C VAL A 221 -7.59 -7.04 4.73
N ALA A 222 -8.59 -6.36 5.31
CA ALA A 222 -8.62 -4.91 5.37
C ALA A 222 -7.43 -4.35 6.15
N GLY A 223 -6.98 -3.17 5.73
CA GLY A 223 -6.00 -2.37 6.45
C GLY A 223 -6.45 -2.01 7.87
N GLY A 224 -5.49 -1.60 8.69
CA GLY A 224 -5.78 -1.02 10.01
C GLY A 224 -6.22 0.43 9.88
N PRO A 225 -6.75 1.03 10.95
CA PRO A 225 -6.78 2.49 11.02
C PRO A 225 -5.37 3.02 10.69
N SER A 226 -5.30 4.07 9.86
CA SER A 226 -4.01 4.67 9.52
C SER A 226 -3.31 5.12 10.80
N GLN A 227 -1.99 4.93 10.87
CA GLN A 227 -1.21 5.38 12.02
C GLN A 227 -1.39 6.89 12.26
N GLU A 228 -1.68 7.66 11.22
CA GLU A 228 -2.07 9.07 11.32
C GLU A 228 -3.36 9.27 12.11
N VAL A 229 -4.42 8.48 11.86
CA VAL A 229 -5.68 8.55 12.62
C VAL A 229 -5.47 8.12 14.07
N GLU A 230 -4.68 7.09 14.33
CA GLU A 230 -4.36 6.68 15.71
C GLU A 230 -3.47 7.70 16.43
N GLN A 231 -2.47 8.27 15.76
CA GLN A 231 -1.59 9.31 16.31
C GLN A 231 -2.30 10.64 16.50
N GLU A 232 -3.21 10.99 15.59
CA GLU A 232 -4.02 12.20 15.67
C GLU A 232 -5.07 12.08 16.78
N GLN A 233 -5.72 10.92 16.94
CA GLN A 233 -6.61 10.64 18.07
C GLN A 233 -5.86 10.59 19.40
N ALA A 234 -4.69 9.94 19.45
CA ALA A 234 -3.85 9.93 20.65
C ALA A 234 -3.30 11.34 20.98
N GLY A 235 -2.94 12.11 19.96
CA GLY A 235 -2.52 13.51 20.06
C GLY A 235 -3.66 14.42 20.51
N GLN A 236 -4.88 14.21 20.02
CA GLN A 236 -6.08 14.92 20.42
C GLN A 236 -6.42 14.65 21.88
N VAL A 237 -6.41 13.38 22.32
CA VAL A 237 -6.57 13.01 23.74
C VAL A 237 -5.51 13.70 24.59
N GLY A 238 -4.23 13.65 24.17
CA GLY A 238 -3.13 14.32 24.86
C GLY A 238 -3.33 15.83 25.00
N ARG A 239 -3.73 16.51 23.92
CA ARG A 239 -4.02 17.96 23.89
C ARG A 239 -5.17 18.33 24.83
N LEU A 240 -6.29 17.60 24.76
CA LEU A 240 -7.46 17.86 25.61
C LEU A 240 -7.16 17.62 27.09
N LEU A 241 -6.38 16.59 27.42
CA LEU A 241 -5.92 16.33 28.79
C LEU A 241 -4.98 17.43 29.29
N ALA A 242 -4.01 17.86 28.47
CA ALA A 242 -3.09 18.93 28.83
C ALA A 242 -3.81 20.27 29.07
N GLN A 243 -4.76 20.62 28.19
CA GLN A 243 -5.58 21.83 28.31
C GLN A 243 -6.43 21.81 29.59
N GLY A 244 -7.22 20.75 29.81
CA GLY A 244 -8.07 20.67 30.99
C GLY A 244 -7.29 20.61 32.32
N MET A 245 -6.05 20.11 32.30
CA MET A 245 -5.14 20.19 33.45
C MET A 245 -4.62 21.61 33.70
N GLN A 246 -4.36 22.40 32.65
CA GLN A 246 -3.99 23.82 32.78
C GLN A 246 -5.15 24.67 33.31
N GLU A 247 -6.38 24.33 32.91
CA GLU A 247 -7.63 24.95 33.40
C GLU A 247 -8.01 24.50 34.83
N GLY A 248 -7.21 23.64 35.48
CA GLY A 248 -7.43 23.20 36.86
C GLY A 248 -8.58 22.23 37.06
N GLN A 249 -9.05 21.57 35.99
CA GLN A 249 -10.20 20.66 36.08
C GLN A 249 -9.88 19.41 36.91
N PRO A 250 -10.82 18.91 37.73
CA PRO A 250 -10.59 17.71 38.54
C PRO A 250 -10.42 16.46 37.64
N PRO A 251 -9.46 15.56 37.93
CA PRO A 251 -9.08 14.41 37.09
C PRO A 251 -10.24 13.53 36.62
N SER A 252 -11.19 13.25 37.52
CA SER A 252 -12.35 12.40 37.21
C SER A 252 -13.30 13.06 36.20
N ARG A 253 -13.47 14.39 36.29
CA ARG A 253 -14.33 15.16 35.37
C ARG A 253 -13.65 15.29 34.01
N LEU A 254 -12.36 15.61 34.00
CA LEU A 254 -11.57 15.74 32.79
C LEU A 254 -11.51 14.42 32.00
N ALA A 255 -11.22 13.29 32.67
CA ALA A 255 -11.20 11.99 32.00
C ALA A 255 -12.57 11.58 31.44
N LYS A 256 -13.67 11.94 32.12
CA LYS A 256 -15.03 11.70 31.62
C LYS A 256 -15.32 12.57 30.38
N GLN A 257 -14.95 13.84 30.41
CA GLN A 257 -15.17 14.77 29.31
C GLN A 257 -14.36 14.37 28.07
N VAL A 258 -13.07 14.07 28.23
CA VAL A 258 -12.21 13.64 27.12
C VAL A 258 -12.68 12.30 26.56
N ALA A 259 -13.06 11.34 27.40
CA ALA A 259 -13.66 10.07 26.96
C ALA A 259 -14.95 10.27 26.13
N GLN A 260 -15.80 11.22 26.52
CA GLN A 260 -17.01 11.56 25.75
C GLN A 260 -16.69 12.26 24.42
N GLN A 261 -15.66 13.10 24.40
CA GLN A 261 -15.26 13.85 23.19
C GLN A 261 -14.48 13.00 22.18
N THR A 262 -13.73 11.98 22.64
CA THR A 262 -12.87 11.15 21.77
C THR A 262 -13.40 9.74 21.57
N GLY A 263 -14.51 9.37 22.21
CA GLY A 263 -15.09 8.03 22.13
C GLY A 263 -14.27 6.93 22.82
N GLN A 264 -13.18 7.28 23.51
CA GLN A 264 -12.32 6.30 24.17
C GLN A 264 -12.87 5.86 25.55
N PRO A 265 -12.56 4.63 26.00
CA PRO A 265 -12.94 4.17 27.33
C PRO A 265 -12.40 5.09 28.43
N ARG A 266 -13.27 5.51 29.36
CA ARG A 266 -12.92 6.41 30.47
C ARG A 266 -11.71 5.94 31.28
N GLU A 267 -11.59 4.63 31.48
CA GLU A 267 -10.47 4.03 32.21
C GLU A 267 -9.13 4.20 31.50
N ALA A 268 -9.10 4.08 30.17
CA ALA A 268 -7.91 4.30 29.36
C ALA A 268 -7.47 5.78 29.40
N VAL A 269 -8.43 6.69 29.26
CA VAL A 269 -8.19 8.14 29.35
C VAL A 269 -7.71 8.55 30.75
N TYR A 270 -8.29 7.98 31.80
CA TYR A 270 -7.88 8.27 33.19
C TYR A 270 -6.47 7.78 33.49
N ARG A 271 -6.08 6.59 33.00
CA ARG A 271 -4.71 6.07 33.13
C ARG A 271 -3.69 7.01 32.48
N ARG A 272 -3.98 7.47 31.26
CA ARG A 272 -3.15 8.44 30.52
C ARG A 272 -2.96 9.76 31.28
N LEU A 273 -4.02 10.26 31.93
CA LEU A 273 -3.97 11.48 32.75
C LEU A 273 -3.04 11.30 33.96
N LEU A 274 -3.02 10.13 34.60
CA LEU A 274 -2.13 9.85 35.73
C LEU A 274 -0.66 9.80 35.30
N GLU A 275 -0.37 9.18 34.15
CA GLU A 275 0.97 9.14 33.56
C GLU A 275 1.49 10.56 33.27
N LEU A 276 0.65 11.44 32.72
CA LEU A 276 0.99 12.85 32.45
C LEU A 276 1.22 13.67 33.72
N LYS A 277 0.54 13.35 34.82
CA LYS A 277 0.79 13.98 36.14
C LYS A 277 2.12 13.55 36.74
N GLN A 278 2.50 12.28 36.58
CA GLN A 278 3.75 11.73 37.11
C GLN A 278 4.97 12.20 36.30
N ALA A 279 4.78 12.54 35.02
CA ALA A 279 5.84 13.04 34.14
C ALA A 279 6.20 14.54 34.34
N ARG A 280 5.46 15.28 35.20
CA ARG A 280 5.71 16.71 35.47
C ARG A 280 6.53 16.86 36.76
N PRO A 281 7.80 17.31 36.74
CA PRO A 281 8.53 17.57 37.96
C PRO A 281 7.89 18.75 38.71
N GLU A 282 7.60 18.55 40.00
CA GLU A 282 7.01 19.55 40.88
C GLU A 282 7.95 20.76 41.05
N GLN A 283 7.44 21.98 40.85
CA GLN A 283 8.07 23.22 41.32
C GLN A 283 7.08 24.06 42.13
N GLY A 284 7.31 24.11 43.45
CA GLY A 284 7.65 25.36 44.15
C GLY A 284 6.54 26.31 44.66
N SER A 285 6.31 26.23 45.97
CA SER A 285 5.75 27.22 46.93
C SER A 285 5.90 28.73 46.65
N ALA A 286 4.91 29.51 47.13
CA ALA A 286 4.83 30.99 47.32
C ALA A 286 5.99 31.58 48.16
N THR A 287 6.33 32.89 48.26
CA THR A 287 5.61 34.18 48.14
C THR A 287 6.63 35.36 48.12
N ARG A 288 6.41 36.46 47.37
CA ARG A 288 6.52 37.90 47.77
C ARG A 288 6.60 38.87 46.56
N THR A 289 5.71 39.87 46.57
CA THR A 289 5.63 41.15 45.83
C THR A 289 6.75 42.13 46.28
N GLU A 290 7.31 43.12 45.56
CA GLU A 290 6.93 44.12 44.52
C GLU A 290 8.21 44.61 43.75
N PRO A 291 8.23 45.71 42.94
CA PRO A 291 7.38 46.16 41.84
C PRO A 291 8.16 46.33 40.51
N VAL A 292 7.39 46.70 39.47
CA VAL A 292 7.70 46.92 38.04
C VAL A 292 8.88 47.87 37.77
N GLU A 293 9.82 47.44 36.93
CA GLU A 293 10.46 48.29 35.92
C GLU A 293 10.64 47.54 34.59
N SER A 294 10.40 48.30 33.52
CA SER A 294 10.30 47.93 32.12
C SER A 294 11.59 47.40 31.48
N SER A 295 11.50 46.34 30.67
CA SER A 295 11.88 46.39 29.25
C SER A 295 11.45 45.09 28.54
N GLY A 296 11.14 45.22 27.26
CA GLY A 296 10.23 44.34 26.55
C GLY A 296 10.75 42.94 26.18
N ALA A 297 9.78 42.05 25.97
CA ALA A 297 9.80 41.08 24.88
C ALA A 297 8.41 40.41 24.83
N ILE A 298 7.56 40.89 23.92
CA ILE A 298 6.49 40.06 23.37
C ILE A 298 7.21 39.05 22.47
N LYS A 299 7.27 37.78 22.86
CA LYS A 299 7.66 36.70 21.94
C LYS A 299 6.46 36.43 21.03
N CYS A 300 6.47 37.03 19.84
CA CYS A 300 5.70 36.52 18.71
C CYS A 300 6.46 35.35 18.09
N ASP A 301 5.72 34.32 17.69
CA ASP A 301 6.19 33.15 16.95
C ASP A 301 6.38 33.56 15.47
N ASP A 302 7.41 34.37 15.20
CA ASP A 302 7.72 34.91 13.88
C ASP A 302 8.76 34.04 13.18
N ASP A 303 8.34 33.26 12.17
CA ASP A 303 9.17 32.88 11.00
C ASP A 303 8.35 32.12 9.92
N VAL A 304 7.08 32.47 9.71
CA VAL A 304 6.28 31.98 8.58
C VAL A 304 6.02 33.12 7.61
N LEU A 305 6.54 33.01 6.40
CA LEU A 305 6.27 33.95 5.31
C LEU A 305 5.08 33.45 4.50
N GLN A 306 4.23 34.35 4.03
CA GLN A 306 3.08 34.00 3.20
C GLN A 306 2.90 34.98 2.04
N CYS A 307 2.43 34.49 0.90
CA CYS A 307 1.96 35.30 -0.22
C CYS A 307 0.71 34.68 -0.87
N GLN A 308 0.02 35.43 -1.73
CA GLN A 308 -1.13 34.94 -2.49
C GLN A 308 -0.79 34.94 -3.98
N LEU A 309 -1.07 33.82 -4.65
CA LEU A 309 -0.83 33.61 -6.06
C LEU A 309 -2.13 33.25 -6.78
N GLU A 310 -2.36 33.85 -7.94
CA GLU A 310 -3.49 33.53 -8.81
C GLU A 310 -3.07 32.50 -9.85
N VAL A 311 -3.87 31.43 -10.01
CA VAL A 311 -3.66 30.42 -11.05
C VAL A 311 -4.06 31.01 -12.40
N ASN A 312 -3.09 31.34 -13.25
CA ASN A 312 -3.30 31.93 -14.57
C ASN A 312 -3.16 30.94 -15.75
N ASN A 313 -2.94 29.65 -15.47
CA ASN A 313 -2.88 28.61 -16.50
C ASN A 313 -4.29 28.17 -16.92
N SER A 314 -4.53 28.05 -18.24
CA SER A 314 -5.83 27.72 -18.82
C SER A 314 -6.40 26.36 -18.40
N LEU A 315 -5.54 25.42 -17.99
CA LEU A 315 -5.89 24.08 -17.49
C LEU A 315 -5.82 23.98 -15.95
N GLY A 316 -5.57 25.08 -15.23
CA GLY A 316 -5.43 25.10 -13.78
C GLY A 316 -4.15 24.44 -13.26
N LEU A 317 -4.12 24.01 -12.00
CA LEU A 317 -3.01 23.24 -11.42
C LEU A 317 -3.05 21.76 -11.85
N HIS A 318 -2.85 21.50 -13.14
CA HIS A 318 -2.75 20.13 -13.67
C HIS A 318 -1.37 19.49 -13.41
N ALA A 319 -1.23 18.19 -13.72
CA ALA A 319 -0.07 17.37 -13.32
C ALA A 319 1.30 17.96 -13.68
N ARG A 320 1.45 18.64 -14.83
CA ARG A 320 2.73 19.24 -15.25
C ARG A 320 3.06 20.50 -14.44
N VAL A 321 2.05 21.34 -14.19
CA VAL A 321 2.17 22.52 -13.33
C VAL A 321 2.51 22.11 -11.89
N ALA A 322 1.81 21.11 -11.35
CA ALA A 322 2.09 20.55 -10.03
C ALA A 322 3.52 19.98 -9.91
N ALA A 323 4.00 19.28 -10.94
CA ALA A 323 5.38 18.81 -10.99
C ALA A 323 6.40 19.97 -10.97
N ARG A 324 6.16 21.04 -11.73
CA ARG A 324 7.04 22.22 -11.74
C ARG A 324 7.07 22.95 -10.40
N ILE A 325 5.93 23.04 -9.70
CA ILE A 325 5.86 23.61 -8.36
C ILE A 325 6.69 22.76 -7.39
N ALA A 326 6.47 21.44 -7.38
CA ALA A 326 7.22 20.50 -6.54
C ALA A 326 8.73 20.54 -6.79
N GLU A 327 9.15 20.52 -8.05
CA GLU A 327 10.57 20.64 -8.44
C GLU A 327 11.18 21.99 -8.03
N THR A 328 10.38 23.06 -8.00
CA THR A 328 10.84 24.39 -7.56
C THR A 328 11.01 24.41 -6.05
N VAL A 329 10.04 23.91 -5.29
CA VAL A 329 10.08 23.86 -3.81
C VAL A 329 11.23 23.00 -3.32
N GLN A 330 11.45 21.82 -3.92
CA GLN A 330 12.50 20.88 -3.53
C GLN A 330 13.94 21.43 -3.66
N ARG A 331 14.14 22.57 -4.36
CA ARG A 331 15.45 23.23 -4.50
C ARG A 331 15.82 24.09 -3.29
N TYR A 332 14.87 24.37 -2.40
CA TYR A 332 15.05 25.29 -1.29
C TYR A 332 14.91 24.55 0.06
N ASP A 333 15.78 24.88 1.01
CA ASP A 333 15.72 24.36 2.39
C ASP A 333 14.63 25.10 3.20
N CYS A 334 13.37 24.77 2.87
CA CYS A 334 12.18 25.27 3.54
C CYS A 334 10.99 24.33 3.32
N GLN A 335 10.05 24.35 4.27
CA GLN A 335 8.73 23.77 4.10
C GLN A 335 7.83 24.78 3.39
N VAL A 336 7.11 24.34 2.36
CA VAL A 336 6.14 25.16 1.63
C VAL A 336 4.79 24.45 1.66
N VAL A 337 3.73 25.18 2.02
CA VAL A 337 2.35 24.71 2.04
C VAL A 337 1.51 25.60 1.14
N LEU A 338 0.73 25.00 0.24
CA LEU A 338 -0.24 25.70 -0.59
C LEU A 338 -1.63 25.49 0.02
N CYS A 339 -2.37 26.58 0.21
CA CYS A 339 -3.68 26.58 0.82
C CYS A 339 -4.73 27.15 -0.14
N LYS A 340 -5.83 26.43 -0.35
CA LYS A 340 -7.00 26.88 -1.12
C LYS A 340 -8.28 26.35 -0.47
N ASP A 341 -9.25 27.22 -0.22
CA ASP A 341 -10.56 26.86 0.33
C ASP A 341 -10.51 26.03 1.64
N GLY A 342 -9.48 26.24 2.46
CA GLY A 342 -9.26 25.48 3.71
C GLY A 342 -8.57 24.12 3.52
N LEU A 343 -8.25 23.73 2.29
CA LEU A 343 -7.40 22.58 1.99
C LEU A 343 -5.93 23.00 1.99
N GLU A 344 -5.07 22.15 2.54
CA GLU A 344 -3.62 22.34 2.57
C GLU A 344 -2.93 21.26 1.73
N ALA A 345 -1.91 21.66 0.97
CA ALA A 345 -1.08 20.76 0.19
C ALA A 345 0.40 21.03 0.44
N ASP A 346 1.18 19.95 0.52
CA ASP A 346 2.62 20.02 0.58
C ASP A 346 3.18 20.46 -0.78
N GLY A 347 3.84 21.62 -0.80
CA GLY A 347 4.45 22.18 -2.00
C GLY A 347 5.53 21.31 -2.62
N ALA A 348 6.06 20.31 -1.92
CA ALA A 348 7.02 19.33 -2.47
C ALA A 348 6.35 18.08 -3.07
N SER A 349 5.03 17.89 -2.90
CA SER A 349 4.29 16.70 -3.32
C SER A 349 3.30 17.01 -4.44
N VAL A 350 3.62 16.52 -5.64
CA VAL A 350 2.77 16.66 -6.84
C VAL A 350 1.34 16.20 -6.60
N LEU A 351 1.16 15.06 -5.92
CA LEU A 351 -0.17 14.50 -5.65
C LEU A 351 -0.98 15.38 -4.70
N SER A 352 -0.34 15.99 -3.69
CA SER A 352 -1.03 16.87 -2.76
C SER A 352 -1.45 18.19 -3.43
N ILE A 353 -0.61 18.74 -4.32
CA ILE A 353 -0.91 19.96 -5.07
C ILE A 353 -2.11 19.71 -6.01
N LEU A 354 -2.17 18.55 -6.65
CA LEU A 354 -3.30 18.16 -7.51
C LEU A 354 -4.61 18.05 -6.73
N ALA A 355 -4.55 17.64 -5.46
CA ALA A 355 -5.73 17.51 -4.61
C ALA A 355 -6.36 18.86 -4.20
N LEU A 356 -5.66 19.99 -4.39
CA LEU A 356 -6.23 21.33 -4.14
C LEU A 356 -7.33 21.72 -5.13
N ASP A 357 -7.41 21.03 -6.27
CA ASP A 357 -8.38 21.29 -7.35
C ASP A 357 -8.51 22.80 -7.65
N ALA A 358 -7.44 23.37 -8.21
CA ALA A 358 -7.33 24.80 -8.44
C ALA A 358 -7.45 25.14 -9.93
N PRO A 359 -8.67 25.41 -10.44
CA PRO A 359 -8.89 25.85 -11.82
C PRO A 359 -8.35 27.27 -12.06
N LEU A 360 -8.33 27.70 -13.33
CA LEU A 360 -8.00 29.07 -13.74
C LEU A 360 -8.75 30.11 -12.89
N GLY A 361 -8.03 31.14 -12.43
CA GLY A 361 -8.56 32.21 -11.58
C GLY A 361 -8.62 31.88 -10.08
N SER A 362 -8.18 30.68 -9.68
CA SER A 362 -8.11 30.33 -8.25
C SER A 362 -7.05 31.15 -7.53
N LEU A 363 -7.39 31.66 -6.34
CA LEU A 363 -6.44 32.28 -5.43
C LEU A 363 -5.90 31.25 -4.45
N ILE A 364 -4.58 31.09 -4.42
CA ILE A 364 -3.88 30.14 -3.54
C ILE A 364 -2.99 30.94 -2.59
N THR A 365 -3.10 30.65 -1.30
CA THR A 365 -2.19 31.19 -0.29
C THR A 365 -1.00 30.24 -0.15
N VAL A 366 0.21 30.73 -0.35
CA VAL A 366 1.43 29.94 -0.20
C VAL A 366 2.14 30.38 1.06
N GLN A 367 2.36 29.44 1.98
CA GLN A 367 3.09 29.64 3.22
C GLN A 367 4.44 28.94 3.15
N ALA A 368 5.51 29.61 3.56
CA ALA A 368 6.85 29.06 3.58
C ALA A 368 7.51 29.29 4.94
N LYS A 369 8.14 28.24 5.48
CA LYS A 369 8.86 28.26 6.77
C LYS A 369 10.24 27.63 6.58
N GLY A 370 11.29 28.33 6.99
CA GLY A 370 12.67 27.83 6.93
C GLY A 370 13.67 28.85 6.39
N LYS A 371 14.95 28.45 6.33
CA LYS A 371 16.07 29.34 6.03
C LYS A 371 15.99 29.96 4.63
N ALA A 372 15.39 29.25 3.67
CA ALA A 372 15.23 29.70 2.30
C ALA A 372 13.78 30.12 1.96
N ALA A 373 12.90 30.33 2.95
CA ALA A 373 11.47 30.59 2.73
C ALA A 373 11.21 31.77 1.78
N ARG A 374 11.91 32.89 1.94
CA ARG A 374 11.77 34.07 1.06
C ARG A 374 12.17 33.78 -0.39
N GLN A 375 13.22 32.98 -0.59
CA GLN A 375 13.72 32.63 -1.93
C GLN A 375 12.77 31.67 -2.63
N ALA A 376 12.18 30.73 -1.90
CA ALA A 376 11.18 29.81 -2.41
C ALA A 376 9.90 30.54 -2.85
N LEU A 377 9.40 31.50 -2.05
CA LEU A 377 8.22 32.29 -2.42
C LEU A 377 8.47 33.13 -3.69
N GLN A 378 9.63 33.78 -3.81
CA GLN A 378 9.99 34.54 -5.01
C GLN A 378 10.08 33.66 -6.27
N ALA A 379 10.61 32.44 -6.14
CA ALA A 379 10.69 31.50 -7.24
C ALA A 379 9.29 31.03 -7.69
N LEU A 380 8.39 30.78 -6.74
CA LEU A 380 7.00 30.43 -7.01
C LEU A 380 6.22 31.59 -7.63
N GLU A 381 6.40 32.82 -7.15
CA GLU A 381 5.84 34.03 -7.77
C GLU A 381 6.24 34.15 -9.24
N GLY A 382 7.52 33.97 -9.56
CA GLY A 382 8.00 33.97 -10.95
C GLY A 382 7.43 32.84 -11.80
N LEU A 383 7.25 31.65 -11.20
CA LEU A 383 6.70 30.48 -11.86
C LEU A 383 5.22 30.69 -12.26
N PHE A 384 4.42 31.24 -11.34
CA PHE A 384 3.02 31.59 -11.57
C PHE A 384 2.90 32.75 -12.55
N ALA A 385 3.71 33.81 -12.43
CA ALA A 385 3.69 34.94 -13.36
C ALA A 385 4.03 34.54 -14.81
N GLY A 386 4.86 33.51 -15.01
CA GLY A 386 5.25 33.01 -16.33
C GLY A 386 4.33 31.95 -16.94
N SER A 387 3.10 31.79 -16.43
CA SER A 387 2.11 30.76 -16.85
C SER A 387 2.70 29.35 -16.95
N PHE A 388 3.72 29.04 -16.14
CA PHE A 388 4.43 27.76 -16.19
C PHE A 388 4.94 27.39 -17.60
N GLY A 389 5.30 28.38 -18.44
CA GLY A 389 5.84 28.18 -19.79
C GLY A 389 4.89 27.48 -20.78
N GLU A 390 3.60 27.43 -20.46
CA GLU A 390 2.54 26.85 -21.26
C GLU A 390 1.56 27.96 -21.60
N ASN A 391 1.59 28.45 -22.85
CA ASN A 391 0.54 29.33 -23.39
C ASN A 391 -0.43 28.51 -24.22
#